data_AF-A0A251U4G7-F1
#
_entry.id   AF-A0A251U4G7-F1
#
_cell.length_a   1.000
_cell.length_b   1.000
_cell.length_c   1.000
_cell.angle_alpha   90.00
_cell.angle_beta   90.00
_cell.angle_gamma   90.00
#
_symmetry.space_group_name_H-M   'P 1'
#
loop_
_entity.id
_entity.type
_entity.pdbx_description
1 polymer ?
#
loop_
_entity_poly.entity_id
_entity_poly.type
_entity_poly.pdbx_seq_one_letter_code
_entity_poly.pdbx_strand_id
1 'polypeptide(L)'
;MKTLYSLRRFYPVETLFNGTLALAGRDQETTGFAWWAGNAQLINLSGKLLGAHVAHAGLIVFWAGAMNIFKVAHFVPEKPMYEQGLILLHHLATLVLGFGGIYHALLGPKTLEESFPFFGYVWKDRNKMTTILGIHLILLGLGAFLLVFKALYFGGVYDTWAPRGGDVRKITNLTLSPSIIFGYLLKSPFGGKDGLLV
;
A
#
# COMPACT_ATOMS: atom_id res chain seq x y z
N MET A 1 7.30 19.44 -51.75
CA MET A 1 7.56 18.83 -50.42
C MET A 1 6.37 17.95 -50.08
N LYS A 2 6.50 16.61 -50.09
CA LYS A 2 5.44 15.69 -49.66
C LYS A 2 5.72 15.30 -48.21
N THR A 3 4.86 15.72 -47.29
CA THR A 3 4.90 15.32 -45.88
C THR A 3 4.33 13.89 -45.75
N LEU A 4 5.20 12.94 -45.40
CA LEU A 4 4.83 11.56 -45.06
C LEU A 4 4.23 11.53 -43.65
N TYR A 5 2.91 11.45 -43.52
CA TYR A 5 2.28 11.01 -42.29
C TYR A 5 2.25 9.48 -42.27
N SER A 6 3.01 8.87 -41.36
CA SER A 6 2.94 7.43 -41.08
C SER A 6 1.63 7.12 -40.35
N LEU A 7 0.72 6.45 -41.05
CA LEU A 7 -0.55 5.98 -40.51
C LEU A 7 -0.27 4.74 -39.66
N ARG A 8 0.02 4.92 -38.36
CA ARG A 8 0.15 3.81 -37.41
C ARG A 8 -1.22 3.18 -37.23
N ARG A 9 -1.51 2.18 -38.06
CA ARG A 9 -2.70 1.32 -37.98
C ARG A 9 -2.64 0.58 -36.65
N PHE A 10 -3.42 1.01 -35.66
CA PHE A 10 -3.73 0.19 -34.50
C PHE A 10 -4.68 -0.91 -34.99
N TYR A 11 -4.17 -2.12 -35.20
CA TYR A 11 -5.02 -3.28 -35.37
C TYR A 11 -5.64 -3.63 -34.02
N PRO A 12 -6.97 -3.83 -33.91
CA PRO A 12 -7.55 -4.44 -32.73
C PRO A 12 -7.00 -5.86 -32.60
N VAL A 13 -6.38 -6.16 -31.45
CA VAL A 13 -5.98 -7.53 -31.11
C VAL A 13 -7.26 -8.26 -30.72
N GLU A 14 -7.75 -9.13 -31.60
CA GLU A 14 -8.81 -10.10 -31.29
C GLU A 14 -8.38 -10.96 -30.10
N THR A 15 -9.16 -10.94 -29.02
CA THR A 15 -8.95 -11.85 -27.88
C THR A 15 -10.01 -12.94 -27.92
N LEU A 16 -9.67 -14.14 -27.43
CA LEU A 16 -10.48 -15.37 -27.48
C LEU A 16 -11.85 -15.26 -26.75
N PHE A 17 -12.20 -14.11 -26.19
CA PHE A 17 -13.41 -13.86 -25.41
C PHE A 17 -14.53 -13.15 -26.20
N ASN A 18 -14.37 -12.95 -27.52
CA ASN A 18 -15.22 -12.04 -28.29
C ASN A 18 -16.64 -12.55 -28.66
N GLY A 19 -17.18 -13.63 -28.07
CA GLY A 19 -18.44 -14.19 -28.60
C GLY A 19 -19.43 -14.95 -27.70
N THR A 20 -19.06 -15.43 -26.50
CA THR A 20 -19.95 -16.36 -25.77
C THR A 20 -20.19 -16.02 -24.29
N LEU A 21 -19.45 -15.06 -23.72
CA LEU A 21 -19.60 -14.66 -22.32
C LEU A 21 -19.65 -13.13 -22.19
N ALA A 22 -20.67 -12.50 -22.78
CA ALA A 22 -20.90 -11.07 -22.65
C ALA A 22 -21.40 -10.74 -21.23
N LEU A 23 -20.49 -10.70 -20.26
CA LEU A 23 -20.74 -10.12 -18.95
C LEU A 23 -20.77 -8.61 -19.10
N ALA A 24 -21.98 -8.03 -19.13
CA ALA A 24 -22.20 -6.60 -19.29
C ALA A 24 -21.20 -5.73 -18.48
N GLY A 25 -20.51 -4.83 -19.19
CA GLY A 25 -19.53 -3.91 -18.62
C GLY A 25 -18.15 -4.52 -18.35
N ARG A 26 -17.75 -5.58 -19.07
CA ARG A 26 -16.38 -6.15 -19.01
C ARG A 26 -15.70 -6.28 -20.38
N ASP A 27 -16.37 -5.89 -21.46
CA ASP A 27 -15.84 -5.91 -22.82
C ASP A 27 -15.44 -4.50 -23.29
N GLN A 28 -14.59 -4.44 -24.32
CA GLN A 28 -14.06 -3.18 -24.84
C GLN A 28 -15.15 -2.34 -25.54
N GLU A 29 -16.14 -2.99 -26.15
CA GLU A 29 -17.18 -2.30 -26.92
C GLU A 29 -18.14 -1.52 -26.01
N THR A 30 -18.47 -2.06 -24.83
CA THR A 30 -19.35 -1.42 -23.86
C THR A 30 -18.64 -0.41 -22.96
N THR A 31 -17.36 -0.63 -22.65
CA THR A 31 -16.62 0.19 -21.68
C THR A 31 -15.65 1.20 -22.30
N GLY A 32 -15.29 1.04 -23.57
CA GLY A 32 -14.27 1.84 -24.25
C GLY A 32 -12.83 1.54 -23.80
N PHE A 33 -12.61 0.57 -22.90
CA PHE A 33 -11.28 0.19 -22.41
C PHE A 33 -10.87 -1.19 -22.93
N ALA A 34 -9.69 -1.25 -23.56
CA ALA A 34 -9.08 -2.51 -23.96
C ALA A 34 -8.63 -3.34 -22.73
N TRP A 35 -8.44 -4.65 -22.93
CA TRP A 35 -8.17 -5.61 -21.86
C TRP A 35 -6.94 -5.26 -20.99
N TRP A 36 -5.88 -4.69 -21.58
CA TRP A 36 -4.67 -4.27 -20.87
C TRP A 36 -4.89 -3.07 -19.94
N ALA A 37 -5.99 -2.34 -20.12
CA ALA A 37 -6.47 -1.28 -19.23
C ALA A 37 -7.76 -1.68 -18.48
N GLY A 38 -8.05 -2.98 -18.36
CA GLY A 38 -9.32 -3.49 -17.82
C GLY A 38 -9.66 -2.97 -16.42
N ASN A 39 -8.67 -2.63 -15.58
CA ASN A 39 -8.92 -2.05 -14.25
C ASN A 39 -9.60 -0.67 -14.30
N ALA A 40 -9.45 0.08 -15.40
CA ALA A 40 -10.16 1.35 -15.60
C ALA A 40 -11.68 1.17 -15.67
N GLN A 41 -12.17 -0.03 -15.99
CA GLN A 41 -13.60 -0.35 -15.96
C GLN A 41 -14.19 -0.33 -14.55
N LEU A 42 -13.37 -0.35 -13.49
CA LEU A 42 -13.82 -0.36 -12.10
C LEU A 42 -14.04 1.04 -11.50
N ILE A 43 -13.75 2.12 -12.24
CA ILE A 43 -13.78 3.50 -11.71
C ILE A 43 -15.15 3.84 -11.10
N ASN A 44 -16.25 3.46 -11.75
CA ASN A 44 -17.61 3.76 -11.27
C ASN A 44 -18.27 2.57 -10.53
N LEU A 45 -17.51 1.53 -10.21
CA LEU A 45 -18.00 0.32 -9.52
C LEU A 45 -17.38 0.25 -8.12
N SER A 46 -17.86 1.10 -7.21
CA SER A 46 -17.28 1.32 -5.87
C SER A 46 -17.11 0.04 -5.07
N GLY A 47 -18.07 -0.89 -5.12
CA GLY A 47 -17.99 -2.17 -4.42
C GLY A 47 -16.90 -3.12 -4.96
N LYS A 48 -16.78 -3.21 -6.28
CA LYS A 48 -15.72 -4.00 -6.92
C LYS A 48 -14.33 -3.37 -6.76
N LEU A 49 -14.26 -2.05 -6.85
CA LEU A 49 -13.02 -1.32 -6.62
C LEU A 49 -12.54 -1.49 -5.18
N LEU A 50 -13.46 -1.44 -4.20
CA LEU A 50 -13.15 -1.76 -2.80
C LEU A 50 -12.63 -3.19 -2.67
N GLY A 51 -13.31 -4.17 -3.28
CA GLY A 51 -12.85 -5.56 -3.28
C GLY A 51 -11.45 -5.73 -3.86
N ALA A 52 -11.14 -5.04 -4.96
CA ALA A 52 -9.80 -5.05 -5.55
C ALA A 52 -8.73 -4.46 -4.60
N HIS A 53 -9.02 -3.34 -3.95
CA HIS A 53 -8.09 -2.73 -2.98
C HIS A 53 -7.85 -3.62 -1.76
N VAL A 54 -8.92 -4.22 -1.20
CA VAL A 54 -8.82 -5.12 -0.06
C VAL A 54 -8.07 -6.41 -0.44
N ALA A 55 -8.31 -6.97 -1.64
CA ALA A 55 -7.58 -8.13 -2.12
C ALA A 55 -6.09 -7.82 -2.32
N HIS A 56 -5.77 -6.62 -2.82
CA HIS A 56 -4.38 -6.16 -2.97
C HIS A 56 -3.69 -5.98 -1.60
N ALA A 57 -4.35 -5.34 -0.63
CA ALA A 57 -3.85 -5.26 0.75
C ALA A 57 -3.66 -6.66 1.37
N GLY A 58 -4.59 -7.57 1.09
CA GLY A 58 -4.49 -8.99 1.42
C GLY A 58 -3.23 -9.65 0.87
N LEU A 59 -2.89 -9.40 -0.38
CA LEU A 59 -1.68 -9.92 -1.02
C LEU A 59 -0.40 -9.38 -0.38
N ILE A 60 -0.35 -8.07 -0.07
CA ILE A 60 0.79 -7.45 0.62
C ILE A 60 1.02 -8.11 1.98
N VAL A 61 -0.05 -8.25 2.77
CA VAL A 61 0.03 -8.86 4.10
C VAL A 61 0.34 -10.35 4.04
N PHE A 62 -0.22 -11.08 3.07
CA PHE A 62 0.09 -12.49 2.82
C PHE A 62 1.57 -12.66 2.47
N TRP A 63 2.09 -11.85 1.56
CA TRP A 63 3.50 -11.89 1.17
C TRP A 63 4.42 -11.59 2.37
N ALA A 64 4.11 -10.54 3.15
CA ALA A 64 4.90 -10.19 4.34
C ALA A 64 4.94 -11.35 5.35
N GLY A 65 3.80 -11.98 5.64
CA GLY A 65 3.72 -13.12 6.57
C GLY A 65 4.41 -14.38 6.03
N ALA A 66 4.14 -14.76 4.78
CA ALA A 66 4.73 -15.95 4.17
C ALA A 66 6.25 -15.84 4.06
N MET A 67 6.76 -14.67 3.64
CA MET A 67 8.19 -14.42 3.57
C MET A 67 8.84 -14.37 4.96
N ASN A 68 8.15 -13.85 5.99
CA ASN A 68 8.67 -13.90 7.34
C ASN A 68 8.83 -15.35 7.84
N ILE A 69 7.82 -16.20 7.67
CA ILE A 69 7.90 -17.62 8.04
C ILE A 69 8.99 -18.33 7.25
N PHE A 70 9.07 -18.10 5.93
CA PHE A 70 10.11 -18.66 5.08
C PHE A 70 11.52 -18.28 5.57
N LYS A 71 11.71 -17.01 5.94
CA LYS A 71 13.00 -16.49 6.42
C LYS A 71 13.37 -17.00 7.81
N VAL A 72 12.38 -17.16 8.71
CA VAL A 72 12.58 -17.83 10.02
C VAL A 72 13.01 -19.28 9.83
N ALA A 73 12.37 -20.03 8.92
CA ALA A 73 12.67 -21.44 8.70
C ALA A 73 14.10 -21.69 8.17
N HIS A 74 14.70 -20.71 7.50
CA HIS A 74 16.07 -20.77 6.97
C HIS A 74 17.07 -19.96 7.80
N PHE A 75 16.67 -19.49 8.99
CA PHE A 75 17.52 -18.66 9.84
C PHE A 75 18.59 -19.51 10.52
N VAL A 76 19.86 -19.17 10.28
CA VAL A 76 21.01 -19.76 10.99
C VAL A 76 21.51 -18.73 12.01
N PRO A 77 21.33 -18.95 13.32
CA PRO A 77 21.67 -17.96 14.36
C PRO A 77 23.16 -17.62 14.44
N GLU A 78 24.03 -18.53 13.98
CA GLU A 78 25.48 -18.41 14.08
C GLU A 78 26.08 -17.44 13.05
N LYS A 79 25.32 -17.08 12.01
CA LYS A 79 25.77 -16.18 10.94
C LYS A 79 25.12 -14.81 11.09
N PRO A 80 25.81 -13.72 10.73
CA PRO A 80 25.19 -12.40 10.73
C PRO A 80 24.02 -12.32 9.74
N MET A 81 22.97 -11.58 10.09
CA MET A 81 21.72 -11.57 9.33
C MET A 81 21.84 -10.97 7.92
N TYR A 82 22.77 -10.03 7.71
CA TYR A 82 22.98 -9.39 6.41
C TYR A 82 23.57 -10.35 5.35
N GLU A 83 24.28 -11.41 5.76
CA GLU A 83 24.85 -12.41 4.84
C GLU A 83 23.82 -13.45 4.39
N GLN A 84 22.70 -13.56 5.11
CA GLN A 84 21.66 -14.57 4.87
C GLN A 84 20.50 -14.04 4.00
N GLY A 85 20.61 -12.81 3.49
CA GLY A 85 19.57 -12.17 2.68
C GLY A 85 18.24 -11.99 3.42
N LEU A 86 18.29 -11.69 4.72
CA LEU A 86 17.12 -11.57 5.58
C LEU A 86 16.61 -10.12 5.61
N ILE A 87 15.67 -9.79 4.73
CA ILE A 87 15.15 -8.42 4.59
C ILE A 87 14.05 -8.13 5.63
N LEU A 88 13.22 -9.14 5.92
CA LEU A 88 12.01 -9.01 6.74
C LEU A 88 12.19 -9.39 8.20
N LEU A 89 13.17 -10.23 8.56
CA LEU A 89 13.37 -10.62 9.97
C LEU A 89 13.76 -9.42 10.86
N HIS A 90 14.35 -8.38 10.28
CA HIS A 90 14.59 -7.10 10.96
C HIS A 90 13.31 -6.24 11.11
N HIS A 91 12.24 -6.57 10.40
CA HIS A 91 10.99 -5.81 10.28
C HIS A 91 9.78 -6.73 10.51
N LEU A 92 9.50 -7.08 11.77
CA LEU A 92 8.42 -8.02 12.12
C LEU A 92 7.03 -7.35 12.00
N ALA A 93 6.16 -7.87 11.11
CA ALA A 93 4.72 -7.54 11.05
C ALA A 93 3.86 -8.75 10.63
N THR A 94 2.62 -8.83 11.11
CA THR A 94 1.73 -10.04 11.12
C THR A 94 0.46 -9.95 10.24
N LEU A 95 -0.08 -11.13 9.91
CA LEU A 95 -1.21 -11.47 9.02
C LEU A 95 -2.60 -11.04 9.56
N VAL A 96 -3.58 -10.53 8.79
CA VAL A 96 -4.61 -11.24 7.98
C VAL A 96 -5.45 -10.19 7.23
N LEU A 97 -5.57 -10.23 5.88
CA LEU A 97 -6.46 -9.34 5.09
C LEU A 97 -7.08 -9.95 3.79
N GLY A 98 -6.80 -11.21 3.44
CA GLY A 98 -7.15 -11.76 2.11
C GLY A 98 -8.62 -12.11 1.86
N PHE A 99 -9.34 -12.62 2.86
CA PHE A 99 -10.70 -13.16 2.66
C PHE A 99 -11.74 -12.08 2.34
N GLY A 100 -11.64 -10.91 2.98
CA GLY A 100 -12.56 -9.78 2.73
C GLY A 100 -12.47 -9.25 1.29
N GLY A 101 -11.29 -9.28 0.68
CA GLY A 101 -11.09 -8.80 -0.69
C GLY A 101 -11.79 -9.67 -1.73
N ILE A 102 -11.70 -10.99 -1.58
CA ILE A 102 -12.34 -11.95 -2.48
C ILE A 102 -13.87 -11.81 -2.41
N TYR A 103 -14.41 -11.69 -1.20
CA TYR A 103 -15.85 -11.49 -0.99
C TYR A 103 -16.36 -10.23 -1.73
N HIS A 104 -15.74 -9.08 -1.50
CA HIS A 104 -16.18 -7.82 -2.11
C HIS A 104 -15.93 -7.73 -3.62
N ALA A 105 -14.93 -8.46 -4.16
CA ALA A 105 -14.64 -8.45 -5.59
C ALA A 105 -15.59 -9.34 -6.43
N LEU A 106 -16.06 -10.46 -5.86
CA LEU A 106 -16.80 -11.48 -6.60
C LEU A 106 -18.28 -11.60 -6.18
N LEU A 107 -18.57 -11.55 -4.88
CA LEU A 107 -19.89 -11.87 -4.31
C LEU A 107 -20.62 -10.65 -3.77
N GLY A 108 -19.91 -9.56 -3.47
CA GLY A 108 -20.48 -8.32 -2.94
C GLY A 108 -21.24 -7.49 -3.98
N PRO A 109 -22.03 -6.51 -3.53
CA PRO A 109 -22.75 -5.58 -4.42
C PRO A 109 -21.77 -4.79 -5.30
N LYS A 110 -22.14 -4.53 -6.56
CA LYS A 110 -21.27 -3.84 -7.54
C LYS A 110 -21.06 -2.36 -7.19
N THR A 111 -22.06 -1.75 -6.58
CA THR A 111 -22.15 -0.35 -6.14
C THR A 111 -22.61 -0.34 -4.69
N LEU A 112 -21.97 0.45 -3.83
CA LEU A 112 -22.31 0.53 -2.41
C LEU A 112 -23.29 1.66 -2.09
N GLU A 113 -23.58 2.52 -3.07
CA GLU A 113 -24.40 3.73 -2.93
C GLU A 113 -25.84 3.42 -2.51
N GLU A 114 -26.42 2.34 -3.02
CA GLU A 114 -27.83 1.97 -2.77
C GLU A 114 -28.00 1.14 -1.50
N SER A 115 -27.03 0.28 -1.17
CA SER A 115 -27.13 -0.64 -0.03
C SER A 115 -26.60 -0.04 1.28
N PHE A 116 -25.56 0.80 1.21
CA PHE A 116 -24.93 1.38 2.39
C PHE A 116 -24.45 2.82 2.13
N PRO A 117 -25.27 3.85 2.42
CA PRO A 117 -24.96 5.25 2.09
C PRO A 117 -23.69 5.77 2.80
N PHE A 118 -23.30 5.16 3.91
CA PHE A 118 -22.02 5.45 4.57
C PHE A 118 -20.81 5.03 3.72
N PHE A 119 -20.86 3.88 3.04
CA PHE A 119 -19.74 3.34 2.27
C PHE A 119 -19.77 3.70 0.77
N GLY A 120 -20.93 4.04 0.21
CA GLY A 120 -21.04 4.53 -1.17
C GLY A 120 -20.42 5.92 -1.36
N TYR A 121 -19.89 6.19 -2.55
CA TYR A 121 -19.30 7.51 -2.85
C TYR A 121 -19.34 7.84 -4.34
N VAL A 122 -19.37 9.13 -4.66
CA VAL A 122 -19.21 9.64 -6.02
C VAL A 122 -17.92 10.45 -6.08
N TRP A 123 -17.05 10.19 -7.07
CA TRP A 123 -15.75 10.89 -7.20
C TRP A 123 -15.85 12.42 -7.21
N LYS A 124 -16.96 12.96 -7.70
CA LYS A 124 -17.22 14.41 -7.75
C LYS A 124 -17.64 15.00 -6.39
N ASP A 125 -18.02 14.16 -5.41
CA ASP A 125 -18.35 14.61 -4.07
C ASP A 125 -17.08 14.92 -3.28
N ARG A 126 -16.73 16.22 -3.25
CA ARG A 126 -15.56 16.71 -2.53
C ARG A 126 -15.62 16.42 -1.03
N ASN A 127 -16.80 16.45 -0.41
CA ASN A 127 -16.93 16.27 1.04
C ASN A 127 -16.72 14.79 1.42
N LYS A 128 -17.23 13.86 0.61
CA LYS A 128 -17.01 12.43 0.86
C LYS A 128 -15.53 12.06 0.65
N MET A 129 -14.87 12.63 -0.37
CA MET A 129 -13.43 12.41 -0.60
C MET A 129 -12.56 12.90 0.56
N THR A 130 -12.81 14.11 1.07
CA THR A 130 -12.06 14.65 2.22
C THR A 130 -12.35 13.90 3.51
N THR A 131 -13.58 13.42 3.70
CA THR A 131 -13.95 12.58 4.86
C THR A 131 -13.19 11.25 4.84
N ILE A 132 -13.17 10.57 3.70
CA ILE A 132 -12.42 9.31 3.54
C ILE A 132 -10.93 9.57 3.81
N LEU A 133 -10.35 10.61 3.20
CA LEU A 133 -8.96 11.00 3.44
C LEU A 133 -8.68 11.27 4.93
N GLY A 134 -9.56 12.02 5.60
CA GLY A 134 -9.43 12.36 7.01
C GLY A 134 -9.39 11.13 7.91
N ILE A 135 -10.26 10.15 7.68
CA ILE A 135 -10.26 8.89 8.42
C ILE A 135 -8.94 8.14 8.23
N HIS A 136 -8.43 8.05 7.01
CA HIS A 136 -7.14 7.39 6.74
C HIS A 136 -5.97 8.10 7.42
N LEU A 137 -5.95 9.44 7.41
CA LEU A 137 -4.93 10.23 8.11
C LEU A 137 -4.94 9.98 9.63
N ILE A 138 -6.12 9.85 10.25
CA ILE A 138 -6.24 9.49 11.67
C ILE A 138 -5.66 8.09 11.91
N LEU A 139 -6.00 7.10 11.08
CA LEU A 139 -5.48 5.74 11.21
C LEU A 139 -3.95 5.69 11.04
N LEU A 140 -3.40 6.42 10.08
CA LEU A 140 -1.95 6.55 9.89
C LEU A 140 -1.29 7.23 11.08
N GLY A 141 -1.90 8.29 11.63
CA GLY A 141 -1.45 8.95 12.85
C GLY A 141 -1.40 8.00 14.04
N LEU A 142 -2.46 7.22 14.26
CA LEU A 142 -2.49 6.18 15.29
C LEU A 142 -1.40 5.13 15.06
N GLY A 143 -1.16 4.72 13.81
CA GLY A 143 -0.06 3.83 13.43
C GLY A 143 1.32 4.39 13.81
N ALA A 144 1.57 5.68 13.58
CA ALA A 144 2.81 6.34 14.01
C ALA A 144 2.94 6.38 15.54
N PHE A 145 1.85 6.62 16.27
CA PHE A 145 1.85 6.57 17.73
C PHE A 145 2.14 5.17 18.27
N LEU A 146 1.72 4.09 17.61
CA LEU A 146 2.06 2.72 18.04
C LEU A 146 3.58 2.49 18.13
N LEU A 147 4.36 3.08 17.20
CA LEU A 147 5.83 3.02 17.27
C LEU A 147 6.37 3.78 18.49
N VAL A 148 5.80 4.94 18.80
CA VAL A 148 6.16 5.71 20.01
C VAL A 148 5.84 4.90 21.26
N PHE A 149 4.65 4.32 21.36
CA PHE A 149 4.27 3.45 22.48
C PHE A 149 5.24 2.26 22.62
N LYS A 150 5.65 1.63 21.51
CA LYS A 150 6.65 0.56 21.50
C LYS A 150 7.98 1.01 22.09
N ALA A 151 8.46 2.20 21.70
CA ALA A 151 9.75 2.74 22.12
C ALA A 151 9.77 3.20 23.60
N LEU A 152 8.64 3.71 24.11
CA LEU A 152 8.55 4.23 25.48
C LEU A 152 8.25 3.11 26.49
N TYR A 153 7.24 2.29 26.21
CA TYR A 153 6.64 1.41 27.23
C TYR A 153 6.98 -0.07 27.00
N PHE A 154 6.90 -0.55 25.75
CA PHE A 154 7.02 -1.97 25.43
C PHE A 154 8.45 -2.39 25.06
N GLY A 155 9.33 -2.40 26.05
CA GLY A 155 10.70 -2.94 25.92
C GLY A 155 11.68 -2.07 25.12
N GLY A 156 11.22 -1.00 24.47
CA GLY A 156 12.11 -0.08 23.76
C GLY A 156 12.42 -0.46 22.31
N VAL A 157 13.46 0.16 21.76
CA VAL A 157 13.96 -0.10 20.40
C VAL A 157 15.45 -0.39 20.47
N TYR A 158 15.96 -1.12 19.46
CA TYR A 158 17.39 -1.40 19.36
C TYR A 158 18.15 -0.11 18.99
N ASP A 159 19.16 0.23 19.79
CA ASP A 159 20.02 1.41 19.62
C ASP A 159 21.47 0.98 19.41
N THR A 160 21.98 1.18 18.19
CA THR A 160 23.38 0.90 17.84
C THR A 160 24.38 1.82 18.52
N TRP A 161 23.93 2.97 19.03
CA TRP A 161 24.77 3.99 19.68
C TRP A 161 24.76 3.88 21.20
N ALA A 162 24.25 2.77 21.75
CA ALA A 162 24.28 2.54 23.19
C ALA A 162 25.74 2.50 23.71
N PRO A 163 26.04 3.07 24.90
CA PRO A 163 27.42 3.30 25.36
C PRO A 163 28.31 2.05 25.51
N ARG A 164 27.74 0.84 25.51
CA ARG A 164 28.46 -0.44 25.66
C ARG A 164 28.38 -1.33 24.41
N GLY A 165 28.06 -0.74 23.25
CA GLY A 165 27.70 -1.48 22.04
C GLY A 165 26.19 -1.60 21.90
N GLY A 166 25.72 -1.98 20.70
CA GLY A 166 24.29 -1.94 20.36
C GLY A 166 23.43 -2.79 21.29
N ASP A 167 22.36 -2.20 21.82
CA ASP A 167 21.46 -2.86 22.78
C ASP A 167 20.02 -2.33 22.66
N VAL A 168 19.06 -3.09 23.16
CA VAL A 168 17.65 -2.67 23.21
C VAL A 168 17.43 -1.77 24.41
N ARG A 169 17.01 -0.52 24.17
CA ARG A 169 16.74 0.45 25.22
C ARG A 169 15.38 1.12 25.09
N LYS A 170 14.76 1.40 26.23
CA LYS A 170 13.60 2.29 26.30
C LYS A 170 14.04 3.73 26.07
N ILE A 171 13.22 4.48 25.33
CA ILE A 171 13.43 5.91 25.16
C ILE A 171 12.70 6.62 26.30
N THR A 172 13.41 7.39 27.11
CA THR A 172 12.81 8.12 28.23
C THR A 172 12.73 9.62 27.95
N ASN A 173 13.72 10.17 27.25
CA ASN A 173 13.80 11.58 26.88
C ASN A 173 13.59 11.74 25.37
N LEU A 174 12.41 12.20 24.98
CA LEU A 174 12.06 12.47 23.59
C LEU A 174 12.47 13.89 23.18
N THR A 175 12.99 14.04 21.96
CA THR A 175 13.20 15.36 21.36
C THR A 175 11.85 15.91 20.91
N LEU A 176 11.32 16.88 21.65
CA LEU A 176 10.04 17.55 21.33
C LEU A 176 10.23 18.95 20.75
N SER A 177 11.48 19.41 20.60
CA SER A 177 11.78 20.75 20.07
C SER A 177 11.39 20.85 18.60
N PRO A 178 10.44 21.73 18.21
CA PRO A 178 10.02 21.88 16.83
C PRO A 178 11.15 22.34 15.91
N SER A 179 12.07 23.18 16.41
CA SER A 179 13.20 23.68 15.62
C SER A 179 14.16 22.56 15.21
N ILE A 180 14.34 21.56 16.06
CA ILE A 180 15.17 20.38 15.75
C ILE A 180 14.44 19.47 14.77
N ILE A 181 13.16 19.19 15.02
CA ILE A 181 12.33 18.29 14.19
C ILE A 181 12.19 18.85 12.76
N PHE A 182 11.73 20.09 12.62
CA PHE A 182 11.60 20.73 11.30
C PHE A 182 12.96 21.09 10.69
N GLY A 183 14.00 21.23 11.52
CA GLY A 183 15.38 21.41 11.06
C GLY A 183 15.86 20.26 10.16
N TYR A 184 15.45 19.00 10.44
CA TYR A 184 15.75 17.86 9.57
C TYR A 184 15.07 17.93 8.20
N LEU A 185 13.90 18.58 8.11
CA LEU A 185 13.15 18.73 6.86
C LEU A 185 13.78 19.78 5.94
N LEU A 186 14.34 20.85 6.52
CA LEU A 186 14.88 22.00 5.78
C LEU A 186 16.37 21.88 5.46
N LYS A 187 17.03 20.83 5.94
CA LYS A 187 18.43 20.53 5.62
C LYS A 187 18.57 20.11 4.15
N SER A 188 19.73 20.39 3.57
CA SER A 188 20.02 20.11 2.17
C SER A 188 20.08 18.59 1.89
N PRO A 189 19.67 18.14 0.69
CA PRO A 189 19.80 16.75 0.25
C PRO A 189 21.25 16.35 -0.07
N PHE A 190 22.19 17.30 -0.13
CA PHE A 190 23.57 17.01 -0.53
C PHE A 190 24.39 16.41 0.62
N GLY A 191 25.42 15.63 0.26
CA GLY A 191 26.26 14.89 1.20
C GLY A 191 26.78 15.73 2.37
N GLY A 192 26.73 15.15 3.57
CA GLY A 192 27.22 15.76 4.81
C GLY A 192 26.27 16.74 5.50
N LYS A 193 25.03 16.90 5.03
CA LYS A 193 24.04 17.82 5.64
C LYS A 193 22.85 17.14 6.32
N ASP A 194 22.82 15.81 6.39
CA ASP A 194 21.85 14.99 7.15
C ASP A 194 20.38 15.43 7.00
N GLY A 195 19.98 15.82 5.79
CA GLY A 195 18.59 16.15 5.45
C GLY A 195 17.74 14.89 5.27
N LEU A 196 16.45 14.98 5.63
CA LEU A 196 15.49 13.88 5.46
C LEU A 196 14.92 13.82 4.04
N LEU A 197 14.85 14.95 3.35
CA LEU A 197 14.43 15.04 1.96
C LEU A 197 15.68 14.80 1.10
N VAL A 198 15.72 13.66 0.41
CA VAL A 198 16.73 13.31 -0.60
C VAL A 198 16.11 13.49 -1.99
#